data_AF-A0A081NZN2-F1
#
_entry.id   AF-A0A081NZN2-F1
#
_cell.length_a   1.000
_cell.length_b   1.000
_cell.length_c   1.000
_cell.angle_alpha   90.00
_cell.angle_beta   90.00
_cell.angle_gamma   90.00
#
_symmetry.space_group_name_H-M   'P 1'
#
loop_
_entity.id
_entity.type
_entity.pdbx_description
1 polymer ?
#
loop_
_entity_poly.entity_id
_entity_poly.type
_entity_poly.pdbx_seq_one_letter_code
_entity_poly.pdbx_strand_id
1 'polypeptide(L)'
;MKKKSFIAVSLSLMLLSVHTPFASADGAQTHAWIDKTIAGHERAVISGVLENLPENERENVVYINDKNEVFANKPGLIDDWKKAELIEGRTYAIDGQRVTAPAETIAPAAASCAKSDGPYRKVESKSGYAWYGGNVYLPSASKKEMYDENKPNGNGDTAHIYTGGVGGGQEVDAGFFHQSTNDDWAMFIRNNGYVYGPRFEAGQTMQMKFYVPANDQVALYVVGKKKGESSPISYTLVKDVKGWTKDGKANRIKRNTTIATTKGTHSGSFMKNVYWNQSYIGLSSSSNSQWLSAQTEGYCSVPSGSKDDISVNFVNAGEETVSITIK
;
A
#
# COMPACT_ATOMS: atom_id res chain seq x y z
N MET A 1 70.64 58.21 13.42
CA MET A 1 69.61 57.19 13.66
C MET A 1 69.36 56.42 12.38
N LYS A 2 69.57 55.10 12.39
CA LYS A 2 69.35 54.19 11.26
C LYS A 2 67.84 53.96 11.06
N LYS A 3 67.39 53.87 9.80
CA LYS A 3 66.37 52.89 9.37
C LYS A 3 66.41 52.71 7.85
N LYS A 4 66.88 51.52 7.45
CA LYS A 4 66.70 50.94 6.11
C LYS A 4 65.25 50.46 6.01
N SER A 5 64.65 50.50 4.83
CA SER A 5 63.40 49.76 4.56
C SER A 5 63.54 48.95 3.27
N PHE A 6 63.00 47.75 3.38
CA PHE A 6 63.21 46.57 2.58
C PHE A 6 62.31 46.53 1.34
N ILE A 7 62.82 45.84 0.33
CA ILE A 7 62.14 45.37 -0.89
C ILE A 7 61.15 44.26 -0.50
N ALA A 8 59.91 44.31 -1.01
CA ALA A 8 58.95 43.22 -0.95
C ALA A 8 58.79 42.61 -2.35
N VAL A 9 59.22 41.35 -2.50
CA VAL A 9 58.94 40.49 -3.66
C VAL A 9 57.72 39.65 -3.32
N SER A 10 56.66 39.76 -4.12
CA SER A 10 55.43 38.97 -3.99
C SER A 10 55.61 37.61 -4.68
N LEU A 11 55.49 36.53 -3.92
CA LEU A 11 55.50 35.16 -4.40
C LEU A 11 54.04 34.68 -4.52
N SER A 12 53.54 34.55 -5.75
CA SER A 12 52.21 33.98 -6.01
C SER A 12 52.29 32.45 -5.99
N LEU A 13 51.61 31.85 -5.01
CA LEU A 13 51.49 30.40 -4.84
C LEU A 13 50.23 29.90 -5.59
N MET A 14 50.40 29.22 -6.72
CA MET A 14 49.32 28.50 -7.39
C MET A 14 49.02 27.20 -6.64
N LEU A 15 47.83 27.11 -6.04
CA LEU A 15 47.29 25.87 -5.46
C LEU A 15 46.69 25.02 -6.59
N LEU A 16 47.33 23.88 -6.88
CA LEU A 16 46.73 22.79 -7.66
C LEU A 16 45.65 22.10 -6.80
N SER A 17 44.38 22.31 -7.13
CA SER A 17 43.25 21.58 -6.55
C SER A 17 43.10 20.23 -7.25
N VAL A 18 43.63 19.17 -6.63
CA VAL A 18 43.44 17.78 -7.04
C VAL A 18 41.97 17.41 -6.79
N HIS A 19 41.22 17.15 -7.86
CA HIS A 19 39.83 16.69 -7.77
C HIS A 19 39.84 15.18 -7.50
N THR A 20 39.60 14.78 -6.25
CA THR A 20 39.21 13.41 -5.93
C THR A 20 37.75 13.20 -6.32
N PRO A 21 37.40 12.14 -7.07
CA PRO A 21 36.01 11.79 -7.34
C PRO A 21 35.36 11.35 -6.02
N PHE A 22 34.43 12.16 -5.50
CA PHE A 22 33.55 11.75 -4.43
C PHE A 22 32.62 10.66 -4.96
N ALA A 23 32.88 9.40 -4.59
CA ALA A 23 31.84 8.38 -4.61
C ALA A 23 30.74 8.84 -3.65
N SER A 24 29.51 8.99 -4.17
CA SER A 24 28.36 9.43 -3.39
C SER A 24 28.14 8.51 -2.18
N ALA A 25 28.13 9.08 -0.97
CA ALA A 25 27.85 8.37 0.27
C ALA A 25 26.43 7.75 0.31
N ASP A 26 25.51 8.23 -0.53
CA ASP A 26 24.13 7.73 -0.61
C ASP A 26 24.04 6.31 -1.22
N GLY A 27 24.97 5.95 -2.11
CA GLY A 27 25.02 4.60 -2.70
C GLY A 27 25.46 3.54 -1.70
N ALA A 28 26.40 3.87 -0.82
CA ALA A 28 26.93 2.95 0.19
C ALA A 28 25.86 2.57 1.24
N GLN A 29 25.00 3.52 1.63
CA GLN A 29 23.91 3.29 2.59
C GLN A 29 22.82 2.39 2.02
N THR A 30 22.49 2.52 0.72
CA THR A 30 21.45 1.70 0.09
C THR A 30 21.84 0.22 0.00
N HIS A 31 23.13 -0.07 -0.22
CA HIS A 31 23.63 -1.44 -0.29
C HIS A 31 23.61 -2.22 1.03
N ALA A 32 23.53 -1.53 2.18
CA ALA A 32 23.44 -2.15 3.50
C ALA A 32 22.12 -2.91 3.70
N TRP A 33 21.07 -2.50 2.98
CA TRP A 33 19.72 -3.07 3.08
C TRP A 33 19.50 -4.28 2.16
N ILE A 34 20.51 -4.70 1.40
CA ILE A 34 20.40 -5.84 0.47
C ILE A 34 21.30 -6.95 0.96
N ASP A 35 20.73 -8.14 1.14
CA ASP A 35 21.47 -9.33 1.53
C ASP A 35 22.68 -9.56 0.61
N LYS A 36 23.80 -9.99 1.19
CA LYS A 36 25.07 -10.17 0.47
C LYS A 36 25.01 -11.28 -0.57
N THR A 37 24.07 -12.21 -0.44
CA THR A 37 23.84 -13.30 -1.39
C THR A 37 23.13 -12.84 -2.67
N ILE A 38 22.46 -11.68 -2.64
CA ILE A 38 21.80 -11.10 -3.80
C ILE A 38 22.82 -10.31 -4.63
N ALA A 39 23.01 -10.73 -5.88
CA ALA A 39 24.04 -10.22 -6.78
C ALA A 39 23.51 -9.98 -8.22
N GLY A 40 24.34 -9.38 -9.06
CA GLY A 40 24.04 -9.20 -10.49
C GLY A 40 22.82 -8.34 -10.77
N HIS A 41 21.97 -8.79 -11.69
CA HIS A 41 20.80 -8.05 -12.15
C HIS A 41 19.79 -7.76 -11.05
N GLU A 42 19.47 -8.75 -10.20
CA GLU A 42 18.54 -8.59 -9.08
C GLU A 42 19.00 -7.51 -8.10
N ARG A 43 20.30 -7.50 -7.76
CA ARG A 43 20.88 -6.46 -6.89
C ARG A 43 20.72 -5.07 -7.50
N ALA A 44 20.99 -4.91 -8.79
CA ALA A 44 20.87 -3.63 -9.46
C ALA A 44 19.42 -3.12 -9.47
N VAL A 45 18.46 -4.01 -9.74
CA VAL A 45 17.02 -3.70 -9.73
C VAL A 45 16.58 -3.25 -8.34
N ILE A 46 16.86 -4.05 -7.30
CA ILE A 46 16.39 -3.73 -5.94
C ILE A 46 17.11 -2.51 -5.36
N SER A 47 18.39 -2.27 -5.70
CA SER A 47 19.10 -1.04 -5.33
C SER A 47 18.38 0.20 -5.84
N GLY A 48 17.99 0.25 -7.11
CA GLY A 48 17.27 1.39 -7.69
C GLY A 48 15.89 1.62 -7.05
N VAL A 49 15.22 0.55 -6.61
CA VAL A 49 13.96 0.66 -5.85
C VAL A 49 14.23 1.27 -4.48
N LEU A 50 15.20 0.75 -3.73
CA LEU A 50 15.52 1.19 -2.38
C LEU A 50 15.93 2.66 -2.32
N GLU A 51 16.63 3.19 -3.33
CA GLU A 51 17.00 4.61 -3.43
C GLU A 51 15.77 5.55 -3.34
N ASN A 52 14.60 5.09 -3.80
CA ASN A 52 13.37 5.87 -3.81
C ASN A 52 12.51 5.69 -2.55
N LEU A 53 12.90 4.80 -1.64
CA LEU A 53 12.18 4.52 -0.39
C LEU A 53 12.79 5.27 0.81
N PRO A 54 11.99 5.72 1.78
CA PRO A 54 12.49 6.19 3.07
C PRO A 54 13.31 5.10 3.77
N GLU A 55 14.40 5.47 4.45
CA GLU A 55 15.32 4.51 5.07
C GLU A 55 14.63 3.55 6.05
N ASN A 56 13.70 4.06 6.86
CA ASN A 56 12.92 3.28 7.83
C ASN A 56 11.89 2.33 7.19
N GLU A 57 11.80 2.29 5.86
CA GLU A 57 10.91 1.42 5.08
C GLU A 57 11.70 0.42 4.21
N ARG A 58 13.02 0.32 4.40
CA ARG A 58 13.93 -0.53 3.60
C ARG A 58 14.22 -1.91 4.19
N GLU A 59 13.64 -2.24 5.36
CA GLU A 59 13.94 -3.47 6.09
C GLU A 59 13.52 -4.75 5.31
N ASN A 60 12.25 -4.85 4.92
CA ASN A 60 11.73 -5.96 4.12
C ASN A 60 11.02 -5.41 2.89
N VAL A 61 11.71 -5.43 1.75
CA VAL A 61 11.24 -4.82 0.50
C VAL A 61 11.06 -5.88 -0.56
N VAL A 62 9.88 -5.87 -1.17
CA VAL A 62 9.55 -6.65 -2.36
C VAL A 62 9.14 -5.70 -3.46
N TYR A 63 9.64 -5.96 -4.67
CA TYR A 63 9.36 -5.19 -5.87
C TYR A 63 8.74 -6.09 -6.94
N ILE A 64 7.65 -5.62 -7.55
CA ILE A 64 6.96 -6.28 -8.65
C ILE A 64 7.01 -5.37 -9.87
N ASN A 65 7.73 -5.77 -10.91
CA ASN A 65 7.81 -4.95 -12.12
C ASN A 65 6.54 -5.04 -12.99
N ASP A 66 6.56 -4.35 -14.13
CA ASP A 66 5.48 -4.33 -15.12
C ASP A 66 5.17 -5.70 -15.74
N LYS A 67 6.14 -6.62 -15.76
CA LYS A 67 6.00 -8.02 -16.17
C LYS A 67 5.51 -8.96 -15.06
N ASN A 68 5.29 -8.45 -13.85
CA ASN A 68 5.01 -9.20 -12.63
C ASN A 68 6.13 -10.14 -12.18
N GLU A 69 7.38 -9.85 -12.55
CA GLU A 69 8.56 -10.48 -11.96
C GLU A 69 8.78 -9.90 -10.56
N VAL A 70 9.10 -10.77 -9.60
CA VAL A 70 9.24 -10.42 -8.19
C VAL A 70 10.72 -10.40 -7.81
N PHE A 71 11.15 -9.29 -7.21
CA PHE A 71 12.50 -9.09 -6.67
C PHE A 71 12.40 -8.74 -5.20
N ALA A 72 13.41 -9.07 -4.39
CA ALA A 72 13.42 -8.69 -2.99
C ALA A 72 14.82 -8.33 -2.50
N ASN A 73 14.89 -7.65 -1.36
CA ASN A 73 16.17 -7.32 -0.72
C ASN A 73 16.71 -8.43 0.19
N LYS A 74 15.95 -9.52 0.41
CA LYS A 74 16.34 -10.69 1.22
C LYS A 74 15.84 -12.01 0.60
N PRO A 75 16.67 -13.08 0.58
CA PRO A 75 16.38 -14.36 -0.10
C PRO A 75 15.14 -15.18 0.31
N GLY A 76 14.39 -14.79 1.34
CA GLY A 76 13.15 -15.51 1.74
C GLY A 76 11.88 -14.70 1.53
N LEU A 77 11.99 -13.42 1.16
CA LEU A 77 10.81 -12.57 1.02
C LEU A 77 10.01 -12.92 -0.24
N ILE A 78 10.67 -13.38 -1.31
CA ILE A 78 9.99 -13.71 -2.57
C ILE A 78 9.00 -14.87 -2.38
N ASP A 79 9.34 -15.84 -1.53
CA ASP A 79 8.52 -17.04 -1.29
C ASP A 79 7.16 -16.72 -0.63
N ASP A 80 7.07 -15.58 0.06
CA ASP A 80 5.82 -15.08 0.64
C ASP A 80 4.88 -14.49 -0.43
N TRP A 81 5.36 -14.17 -1.64
CA TRP A 81 4.58 -13.49 -2.67
C TRP A 81 4.23 -14.38 -3.84
N LYS A 82 2.94 -14.37 -4.20
CA LYS A 82 2.40 -15.23 -5.25
C LYS A 82 1.40 -14.48 -6.10
N LYS A 83 1.44 -14.72 -7.41
CA LYS A 83 0.37 -14.34 -8.32
C LYS A 83 -0.79 -15.31 -8.13
N ALA A 84 -1.98 -14.78 -7.85
CA ALA A 84 -3.17 -15.61 -7.74
C ALA A 84 -3.64 -16.06 -9.13
N GLU A 85 -4.10 -17.30 -9.22
CA GLU A 85 -4.68 -17.84 -10.46
C GLU A 85 -6.13 -17.37 -10.59
N LEU A 86 -6.48 -16.79 -11.73
CA LEU A 86 -7.86 -16.40 -12.00
C LEU A 86 -8.70 -17.64 -12.31
N ILE A 87 -9.79 -17.85 -11.56
CA ILE A 87 -10.74 -18.94 -11.82
C ILE A 87 -11.77 -18.46 -12.84
N GLU A 88 -12.50 -17.39 -12.50
CA GLU A 88 -13.54 -16.81 -13.33
C GLU A 88 -13.86 -15.38 -12.89
N GLY A 89 -14.19 -14.51 -13.84
CA GLY A 89 -14.55 -13.12 -13.57
C GLY A 89 -13.51 -12.38 -12.72
N ARG A 90 -13.80 -12.20 -11.43
CA ARG A 90 -12.94 -11.56 -10.44
C ARG A 90 -12.62 -12.46 -9.23
N THR A 91 -12.80 -13.76 -9.38
CA THR A 91 -12.55 -14.78 -8.36
C THR A 91 -11.25 -15.53 -8.66
N TYR A 92 -10.39 -15.62 -7.66
CA TYR A 92 -9.04 -16.17 -7.74
C TYR A 92 -8.87 -17.38 -6.82
N ALA A 93 -8.00 -18.32 -7.21
CA ALA A 93 -7.52 -19.40 -6.36
C ALA A 93 -6.33 -18.91 -5.54
N ILE A 94 -6.46 -18.93 -4.21
CA ILE A 94 -5.41 -18.53 -3.27
C ILE A 94 -5.32 -19.60 -2.19
N ASP A 95 -4.22 -20.35 -2.18
CA ASP A 95 -3.94 -21.40 -1.17
C ASP A 95 -5.13 -22.38 -0.95
N GLY A 96 -5.80 -22.79 -2.05
CA GLY A 96 -6.96 -23.68 -2.03
C GLY A 96 -8.31 -23.01 -1.74
N GLN A 97 -8.33 -21.70 -1.53
CA GLN A 97 -9.53 -20.89 -1.28
C GLN A 97 -9.98 -20.12 -2.53
N ARG A 98 -11.26 -19.74 -2.55
CA ARG A 98 -11.86 -18.88 -3.60
C ARG A 98 -11.97 -17.46 -3.07
N VAL A 99 -11.10 -16.57 -3.56
CA VAL A 99 -11.04 -15.16 -3.16
C VAL A 99 -11.66 -14.29 -4.24
N THR A 100 -12.73 -13.57 -3.92
CA THR A 100 -13.37 -12.62 -4.85
C THR A 100 -12.76 -11.24 -4.66
N ALA A 101 -11.96 -10.77 -5.61
CA ALA A 101 -11.34 -9.45 -5.55
C ALA A 101 -12.37 -8.34 -5.83
N PRO A 102 -12.30 -7.14 -5.21
CA PRO A 102 -13.23 -6.01 -5.41
C PRO A 102 -13.46 -5.66 -6.89
N ALA A 103 -14.62 -5.06 -7.23
CA ALA A 103 -14.85 -4.58 -8.59
C ALA A 103 -13.91 -3.40 -8.89
N GLU A 104 -13.29 -3.37 -10.07
CA GLU A 104 -12.58 -2.16 -10.54
C GLU A 104 -13.61 -1.09 -10.84
N THR A 105 -13.36 0.11 -10.33
CA THR A 105 -14.21 1.27 -10.53
C THR A 105 -13.36 2.36 -11.15
N ILE A 106 -12.91 2.15 -12.38
CA ILE A 106 -12.40 3.22 -13.25
C ILE A 106 -13.61 4.05 -13.69
N ALA A 107 -14.26 4.74 -12.73
CA ALA A 107 -15.35 5.64 -13.02
C ALA A 107 -14.75 6.94 -13.57
N PRO A 108 -15.27 7.47 -14.70
CA PRO A 108 -14.79 8.72 -15.28
C PRO A 108 -15.12 9.95 -14.41
N ALA A 109 -15.99 9.81 -13.42
CA ALA A 109 -16.34 10.86 -12.46
C ALA A 109 -16.04 10.41 -11.04
N ALA A 110 -15.14 11.15 -10.39
CA ALA A 110 -14.85 11.02 -8.97
C ALA A 110 -16.14 11.24 -8.14
N ALA A 111 -16.22 10.63 -6.97
CA ALA A 111 -17.38 10.65 -6.06
C ALA A 111 -18.67 9.92 -6.51
N SER A 112 -18.75 9.34 -7.72
CA SER A 112 -19.92 8.52 -8.09
C SER A 112 -19.89 7.15 -7.38
N CYS A 113 -20.99 6.81 -6.71
CA CYS A 113 -21.19 5.49 -6.11
C CYS A 113 -21.44 4.48 -7.22
N ALA A 114 -20.38 3.92 -7.78
CA ALA A 114 -20.49 2.85 -8.78
C ALA A 114 -21.17 1.63 -8.16
N LYS A 115 -22.10 1.01 -8.89
CA LYS A 115 -22.60 -0.31 -8.49
C LYS A 115 -21.41 -1.28 -8.41
N SER A 116 -21.40 -2.05 -7.35
CA SER A 116 -20.41 -3.09 -7.07
C SER A 116 -21.17 -4.36 -6.75
N ASP A 117 -20.59 -5.52 -7.07
CA ASP A 117 -21.24 -6.80 -6.79
C ASP A 117 -21.29 -7.13 -5.29
N GLY A 118 -20.68 -6.32 -4.42
CA GLY A 118 -20.77 -6.43 -2.96
C GLY A 118 -20.73 -5.08 -2.26
N PRO A 119 -21.14 -5.04 -0.97
CA PRO A 119 -21.23 -3.80 -0.23
C PRO A 119 -19.86 -3.20 0.05
N TYR A 120 -19.77 -1.87 -0.01
CA TYR A 120 -18.53 -1.17 0.29
C TYR A 120 -18.73 0.22 0.85
N ARG A 121 -17.73 0.68 1.61
CA ARG A 121 -17.56 2.03 2.14
C ARG A 121 -16.22 2.60 1.65
N LYS A 122 -16.28 3.58 0.75
CA LYS A 122 -15.13 4.24 0.13
C LYS A 122 -15.03 5.71 0.54
N VAL A 123 -13.80 6.17 0.78
CA VAL A 123 -13.43 7.59 0.86
C VAL A 123 -12.40 7.87 -0.23
N GLU A 124 -12.62 8.90 -1.05
CA GLU A 124 -11.76 9.25 -2.19
C GLU A 124 -11.28 10.70 -2.06
N SER A 125 -10.00 10.93 -2.36
CA SER A 125 -9.40 12.26 -2.35
C SER A 125 -9.69 13.02 -3.64
N LYS A 126 -9.53 14.33 -3.60
CA LYS A 126 -9.33 15.14 -4.81
C LYS A 126 -8.06 14.69 -5.53
N SER A 127 -7.88 15.12 -6.78
CA SER A 127 -6.58 14.97 -7.43
C SER A 127 -5.51 15.86 -6.78
N GLY A 128 -4.25 15.49 -6.88
CA GLY A 128 -3.12 16.26 -6.34
C GLY A 128 -2.40 15.61 -5.15
N TYR A 129 -2.63 14.32 -4.88
CA TYR A 129 -2.00 13.60 -3.78
C TYR A 129 -1.21 12.39 -4.27
N ALA A 130 -0.05 12.15 -3.66
CA ALA A 130 0.83 11.04 -4.00
C ALA A 130 1.19 10.20 -2.77
N TRP A 131 0.60 10.51 -1.61
CA TRP A 131 0.91 9.88 -0.34
C TRP A 131 -0.31 9.84 0.58
N TYR A 132 -0.51 8.71 1.22
CA TYR A 132 -1.44 8.45 2.32
C TYR A 132 -0.72 7.68 3.43
N GLY A 133 -1.06 7.96 4.68
CA GLY A 133 -0.61 7.18 5.83
C GLY A 133 -1.61 7.23 6.98
N GLY A 134 -1.79 6.13 7.70
CA GLY A 134 -2.65 6.06 8.88
C GLY A 134 -2.68 4.68 9.50
N ASN A 135 -3.63 4.47 10.41
CA ASN A 135 -3.85 3.17 11.05
C ASN A 135 -5.18 2.57 10.62
N VAL A 136 -5.24 1.24 10.58
CA VAL A 136 -6.46 0.50 10.34
C VAL A 136 -6.58 -0.73 11.23
N TYR A 137 -7.72 -0.89 11.91
CA TYR A 137 -8.02 -2.12 12.64
C TYR A 137 -8.49 -3.22 11.69
N LEU A 138 -7.84 -4.39 11.77
CA LEU A 138 -8.19 -5.60 11.04
C LEU A 138 -9.00 -6.52 11.97
N PRO A 139 -10.31 -6.70 11.75
CA PRO A 139 -11.16 -7.46 12.68
C PRO A 139 -10.89 -8.97 12.65
N SER A 140 -11.37 -9.69 13.66
CA SER A 140 -11.13 -11.14 13.82
C SER A 140 -12.41 -11.97 13.97
N ALA A 141 -12.43 -13.15 13.35
CA ALA A 141 -13.46 -14.15 13.53
C ALA A 141 -13.48 -14.69 14.98
N SER A 142 -12.32 -14.90 15.60
CA SER A 142 -12.23 -15.32 17.01
C SER A 142 -12.86 -14.32 18.00
N LYS A 143 -12.90 -13.04 17.62
CA LYS A 143 -13.56 -11.95 18.38
C LYS A 143 -15.03 -11.73 17.99
N LYS A 144 -15.58 -12.57 17.10
CA LYS A 144 -16.95 -12.46 16.53
C LYS A 144 -17.18 -11.16 15.74
N GLU A 145 -16.11 -10.61 15.16
CA GLU A 145 -16.16 -9.39 14.36
C GLU A 145 -16.21 -9.68 12.86
N MET A 146 -15.86 -10.91 12.46
CA MET A 146 -15.83 -11.34 11.06
C MET A 146 -16.59 -12.63 10.86
N TYR A 147 -17.24 -12.73 9.71
CA TYR A 147 -17.65 -13.97 9.07
C TYR A 147 -17.69 -13.73 7.57
N ASP A 148 -16.87 -14.45 6.84
CA ASP A 148 -16.88 -14.49 5.38
C ASP A 148 -16.74 -15.94 4.91
N GLU A 149 -16.92 -16.15 3.62
CA GLU A 149 -17.14 -17.47 3.02
C GLU A 149 -16.13 -17.73 1.89
N ASN A 150 -14.94 -17.14 1.98
CA ASN A 150 -13.81 -17.39 1.08
C ASN A 150 -13.03 -18.65 1.49
N LYS A 151 -13.76 -19.75 1.69
CA LYS A 151 -13.22 -21.05 2.08
C LYS A 151 -13.52 -22.11 1.02
N PRO A 152 -12.88 -23.30 1.07
CA PRO A 152 -13.25 -24.40 0.18
C PRO A 152 -14.75 -24.69 0.26
N ASN A 153 -15.42 -24.76 -0.89
CA ASN A 153 -16.88 -24.92 -1.01
C ASN A 153 -17.75 -23.77 -0.47
N GLY A 154 -17.15 -22.65 -0.05
CA GLY A 154 -17.87 -21.44 0.31
C GLY A 154 -18.41 -20.68 -0.91
N ASN A 155 -19.12 -19.58 -0.66
CA ASN A 155 -19.71 -18.77 -1.74
C ASN A 155 -18.70 -17.79 -2.40
N GLY A 156 -17.50 -17.62 -1.82
CA GLY A 156 -16.44 -16.74 -2.32
C GLY A 156 -16.48 -15.31 -1.77
N ASP A 157 -17.38 -15.00 -0.84
CA ASP A 157 -17.46 -13.70 -0.20
C ASP A 157 -16.15 -13.43 0.55
N THR A 158 -15.49 -12.33 0.19
CA THR A 158 -14.18 -12.01 0.73
C THR A 158 -14.14 -10.59 1.27
N ALA A 159 -13.84 -10.46 2.56
CA ALA A 159 -13.62 -9.16 3.16
C ALA A 159 -12.27 -8.56 2.73
N HIS A 160 -12.30 -7.28 2.36
CA HIS A 160 -11.11 -6.50 2.00
C HIS A 160 -11.09 -5.15 2.73
N ILE A 161 -9.89 -4.76 3.14
CA ILE A 161 -9.58 -3.48 3.76
C ILE A 161 -8.34 -2.94 3.05
N TYR A 162 -8.49 -1.88 2.27
CA TYR A 162 -7.41 -1.44 1.39
C TYR A 162 -7.38 0.06 1.13
N THR A 163 -6.24 0.51 0.63
CA THR A 163 -6.00 1.82 0.06
C THR A 163 -5.59 1.67 -1.41
N GLY A 164 -5.24 2.76 -2.08
CA GLY A 164 -4.88 2.74 -3.49
C GLY A 164 -5.54 3.91 -4.19
N GLY A 165 -6.03 3.72 -5.41
CA GLY A 165 -6.74 4.77 -6.13
C GLY A 165 -6.56 4.70 -7.64
N VAL A 166 -6.56 5.85 -8.29
CA VAL A 166 -6.39 5.97 -9.74
C VAL A 166 -5.31 6.99 -10.06
N GLY A 167 -4.32 6.59 -10.87
CA GLY A 167 -3.26 7.45 -11.39
C GLY A 167 -3.05 7.19 -12.87
N GLY A 168 -3.10 8.24 -13.71
CA GLY A 168 -2.89 8.11 -15.17
C GLY A 168 -3.79 7.10 -15.88
N GLY A 169 -5.02 6.89 -15.37
CA GLY A 169 -5.98 5.93 -15.91
C GLY A 169 -5.79 4.48 -15.43
N GLN A 170 -4.83 4.22 -14.54
CA GLN A 170 -4.62 2.90 -13.93
C GLN A 170 -5.16 2.87 -12.50
N GLU A 171 -5.99 1.88 -12.19
CA GLU A 171 -6.48 1.62 -10.84
C GLU A 171 -5.53 0.69 -10.09
N VAL A 172 -5.33 0.99 -8.80
CA VAL A 172 -4.59 0.15 -7.86
C VAL A 172 -5.43 -0.04 -6.61
N ASP A 173 -5.54 -1.30 -6.17
CA ASP A 173 -5.98 -1.63 -4.81
C ASP A 173 -4.82 -2.30 -4.07
N ALA A 174 -4.44 -1.79 -2.92
CA ALA A 174 -3.34 -2.32 -2.12
C ALA A 174 -3.72 -2.30 -0.64
N GLY A 175 -3.65 -3.45 0.02
CA GLY A 175 -4.07 -3.58 1.42
C GLY A 175 -4.17 -5.03 1.83
N PHE A 176 -5.29 -5.41 2.44
CA PHE A 176 -5.48 -6.73 3.02
C PHE A 176 -6.79 -7.38 2.59
N PHE A 177 -6.77 -8.69 2.44
CA PHE A 177 -7.98 -9.51 2.39
C PHE A 177 -7.93 -10.56 3.51
N HIS A 178 -9.08 -10.84 4.09
CA HIS A 178 -9.20 -11.84 5.15
C HIS A 178 -9.19 -13.25 4.56
N GLN A 179 -8.66 -14.24 5.28
CA GLN A 179 -8.83 -15.65 4.96
C GLN A 179 -9.63 -16.38 6.04
N SER A 180 -10.87 -16.78 5.74
CA SER A 180 -11.76 -17.38 6.72
C SER A 180 -11.17 -18.62 7.41
N THR A 181 -10.43 -19.46 6.68
CA THR A 181 -9.90 -20.72 7.21
C THR A 181 -8.89 -20.50 8.33
N ASN A 182 -8.20 -19.35 8.31
CA ASN A 182 -7.00 -19.13 9.10
C ASN A 182 -7.13 -17.99 10.11
N ASP A 183 -8.22 -17.21 10.05
CA ASP A 183 -8.44 -15.96 10.80
C ASP A 183 -7.20 -15.05 10.73
N ASP A 184 -6.72 -14.83 9.51
CA ASP A 184 -5.59 -13.96 9.21
C ASP A 184 -5.89 -13.05 8.01
N TRP A 185 -5.08 -12.01 7.86
CA TRP A 185 -5.20 -11.00 6.80
C TRP A 185 -3.95 -11.03 5.93
N ALA A 186 -4.12 -11.43 4.68
CA ALA A 186 -3.04 -11.47 3.71
C ALA A 186 -2.90 -10.11 3.01
N MET A 187 -1.67 -9.62 2.88
CA MET A 187 -1.39 -8.46 2.05
C MET A 187 -1.70 -8.77 0.58
N PHE A 188 -2.19 -7.78 -0.16
CA PHE A 188 -2.34 -7.87 -1.60
C PHE A 188 -2.08 -6.54 -2.30
N ILE A 189 -1.76 -6.65 -3.59
CA ILE A 189 -1.87 -5.57 -4.55
C ILE A 189 -2.58 -6.06 -5.81
N ARG A 190 -3.43 -5.21 -6.35
CA ARG A 190 -4.22 -5.46 -7.54
C ARG A 190 -4.04 -4.33 -8.53
N ASN A 191 -3.54 -4.69 -9.71
CA ASN A 191 -3.47 -3.86 -10.91
C ASN A 191 -3.25 -4.82 -12.08
N ASN A 192 -4.25 -4.98 -12.95
CA ASN A 192 -4.24 -5.96 -14.06
C ASN A 192 -3.90 -7.39 -13.62
N GLY A 193 -4.44 -7.82 -12.48
CA GLY A 193 -4.16 -9.09 -11.84
C GLY A 193 -4.09 -8.95 -10.33
N TYR A 194 -4.00 -10.08 -9.63
CA TYR A 194 -4.01 -10.13 -8.17
C TYR A 194 -2.74 -10.80 -7.66
N VAL A 195 -1.94 -10.07 -6.89
CA VAL A 195 -0.75 -10.60 -6.23
C VAL A 195 -0.95 -10.48 -4.73
N TYR A 196 -0.66 -11.55 -4.00
CA TYR A 196 -0.79 -11.60 -2.55
C TYR A 196 0.54 -11.97 -1.90
N GLY A 197 0.66 -11.63 -0.63
CA GLY A 197 1.91 -11.66 0.12
C GLY A 197 1.75 -12.18 1.55
N PRO A 198 2.60 -11.71 2.48
CA PRO A 198 2.63 -12.18 3.86
C PRO A 198 1.31 -11.93 4.59
N ARG A 199 1.09 -12.74 5.64
CA ARG A 199 -0.15 -12.77 6.42
C ARG A 199 0.04 -12.22 7.82
N PHE A 200 -0.90 -11.40 8.26
CA PHE A 200 -0.91 -10.74 9.54
C PHE A 200 -2.01 -11.30 10.43
N GLU A 201 -1.76 -11.35 11.73
CA GLU A 201 -2.78 -11.79 12.69
C GLU A 201 -4.05 -10.93 12.58
N ALA A 202 -5.23 -11.54 12.71
CA ALA A 202 -6.45 -10.79 12.84
C ALA A 202 -6.59 -10.16 14.24
N GLY A 203 -7.47 -9.17 14.35
CA GLY A 203 -7.81 -8.52 15.61
C GLY A 203 -6.76 -7.52 16.12
N GLN A 204 -5.92 -6.98 15.23
CA GLN A 204 -4.88 -5.99 15.52
C GLN A 204 -5.05 -4.70 14.72
N THR A 205 -4.40 -3.63 15.17
CA THR A 205 -4.29 -2.38 14.40
C THR A 205 -2.99 -2.40 13.61
N MET A 206 -3.09 -2.20 12.30
CA MET A 206 -1.97 -2.05 11.38
C MET A 206 -1.65 -0.59 11.16
N GLN A 207 -0.36 -0.24 11.10
CA GLN A 207 0.08 1.00 10.46
C GLN A 207 0.18 0.73 8.95
N MET A 208 -0.31 1.66 8.12
CA MET A 208 -0.29 1.51 6.66
C MET A 208 0.04 2.84 5.97
N LYS A 209 0.86 2.80 4.92
CA LYS A 209 1.08 3.92 3.99
C LYS A 209 0.93 3.44 2.55
N PHE A 210 0.35 4.28 1.72
CA PHE A 210 0.31 4.08 0.28
C PHE A 210 0.81 5.34 -0.41
N TYR A 211 1.79 5.20 -1.31
CA TYR A 211 2.43 6.36 -1.91
C TYR A 211 3.12 6.05 -3.24
N VAL A 212 3.55 7.10 -3.94
CA VAL A 212 4.29 7.03 -5.19
C VAL A 212 5.78 7.29 -4.92
N PRO A 213 6.64 6.27 -4.75
CA PRO A 213 8.06 6.46 -4.43
C PRO A 213 8.83 7.13 -5.59
N ALA A 214 8.49 6.73 -6.81
CA ALA A 214 8.98 7.27 -8.07
C ALA A 214 7.83 7.30 -9.10
N ASN A 215 7.96 8.08 -10.17
CA ASN A 215 6.98 8.05 -11.26
C ASN A 215 6.83 6.63 -11.80
N ASP A 216 5.61 6.27 -12.20
CA ASP A 216 5.22 4.94 -12.66
C ASP A 216 5.38 3.83 -11.61
N GLN A 217 5.47 4.18 -10.32
CA GLN A 217 5.52 3.22 -9.22
C GLN A 217 4.53 3.56 -8.11
N VAL A 218 4.06 2.53 -7.43
CA VAL A 218 3.28 2.65 -6.19
C VAL A 218 3.91 1.78 -5.12
N ALA A 219 3.80 2.21 -3.86
CA ALA A 219 4.28 1.49 -2.70
C ALA A 219 3.17 1.32 -1.67
N LEU A 220 3.13 0.14 -1.04
CA LEU A 220 2.37 -0.15 0.17
C LEU A 220 3.36 -0.52 1.27
N TYR A 221 3.45 0.32 2.30
CA TYR A 221 4.21 0.04 3.51
C TYR A 221 3.25 -0.32 4.65
N VAL A 222 3.54 -1.38 5.39
CA VAL A 222 2.74 -1.79 6.55
C VAL A 222 3.61 -2.14 7.75
N VAL A 223 3.07 -1.94 8.95
CA VAL A 223 3.65 -2.45 10.20
C VAL A 223 2.57 -3.17 10.98
N GLY A 224 2.89 -4.39 11.42
CA GLY A 224 2.05 -5.17 12.31
C GLY A 224 2.64 -6.55 12.58
N LYS A 225 1.92 -7.35 13.35
CA LYS A 225 2.36 -8.69 13.74
C LYS A 225 2.01 -9.70 12.65
N LYS A 226 3.04 -10.15 11.92
CA LYS A 226 2.93 -11.26 10.96
C LYS A 226 2.55 -12.53 11.74
N LYS A 227 1.74 -13.39 11.15
CA LYS A 227 1.30 -14.64 11.77
C LYS A 227 2.51 -15.50 12.16
N GLY A 228 2.54 -15.94 13.41
CA GLY A 228 3.63 -16.76 13.96
C GLY A 228 4.82 -15.97 14.50
N GLU A 229 4.87 -14.65 14.28
CA GLU A 229 5.92 -13.79 14.84
C GLU A 229 5.53 -13.30 16.24
N SER A 230 6.53 -13.05 17.10
CA SER A 230 6.29 -12.51 18.46
C SER A 230 6.22 -10.99 18.51
N SER A 231 6.80 -10.32 17.52
CA SER A 231 6.94 -8.85 17.47
C SER A 231 6.41 -8.28 16.15
N PRO A 232 5.98 -7.00 16.12
CA PRO A 232 5.65 -6.34 14.87
C PRO A 232 6.83 -6.30 13.90
N ILE A 233 6.54 -6.47 12.62
CA ILE A 233 7.47 -6.40 11.51
C ILE A 233 6.96 -5.38 10.49
N SER A 234 7.88 -4.75 9.76
CA SER A 234 7.53 -3.85 8.66
C SER A 234 7.73 -4.54 7.31
N TYR A 235 6.86 -4.25 6.35
CA TYR A 235 6.95 -4.74 4.96
C TYR A 235 6.63 -3.61 4.00
N THR A 236 7.45 -3.49 2.95
CA THR A 236 7.22 -2.56 1.84
C THR A 236 7.08 -3.36 0.56
N LEU A 237 5.93 -3.21 -0.09
CA LEU A 237 5.70 -3.69 -1.44
C LEU A 237 5.79 -2.50 -2.40
N VAL A 238 6.58 -2.62 -3.45
CA VAL A 238 6.64 -1.66 -4.56
C VAL A 238 6.16 -2.35 -5.84
N LYS A 239 5.33 -1.68 -6.64
CA LYS A 239 4.88 -2.18 -7.94
C LYS A 239 4.99 -1.10 -9.00
N ASP A 240 5.47 -1.49 -10.18
CA ASP A 240 5.38 -0.64 -11.37
C ASP A 240 3.92 -0.53 -11.84
N VAL A 241 3.42 0.70 -11.92
CA VAL A 241 2.10 1.04 -12.44
C VAL A 241 2.18 2.36 -13.20
N LYS A 242 2.18 2.29 -14.54
CA LYS A 242 2.31 3.46 -15.41
C LYS A 242 1.24 4.51 -15.14
N GLY A 243 1.65 5.78 -15.16
CA GLY A 243 0.77 6.93 -15.04
C GLY A 243 0.59 7.47 -13.62
N TRP A 244 1.07 6.75 -12.59
CA TRP A 244 1.14 7.28 -11.23
C TRP A 244 2.31 8.26 -11.11
N THR A 245 2.04 9.50 -10.69
CA THR A 245 3.07 10.55 -10.65
C THR A 245 3.40 10.99 -9.23
N LYS A 246 4.67 11.28 -8.95
CA LYS A 246 5.14 11.72 -7.63
C LYS A 246 4.60 13.10 -7.24
N ASP A 247 4.26 13.92 -8.24
CA ASP A 247 3.63 15.23 -8.03
C ASP A 247 2.13 15.16 -7.76
N GLY A 248 1.52 13.96 -7.82
CA GLY A 248 0.13 13.72 -7.45
C GLY A 248 -0.91 14.29 -8.42
N LYS A 249 -0.53 15.03 -9.45
CA LYS A 249 -1.47 15.81 -10.29
C LYS A 249 -2.57 14.95 -10.90
N ALA A 250 -2.21 13.75 -11.37
CA ALA A 250 -3.14 12.82 -12.00
C ALA A 250 -3.69 11.76 -11.02
N ASN A 251 -3.26 11.80 -9.77
CA ASN A 251 -3.53 10.75 -8.79
C ASN A 251 -4.71 11.16 -7.89
N ARG A 252 -5.63 10.24 -7.67
CA ARG A 252 -6.60 10.26 -6.57
C ARG A 252 -6.36 9.05 -5.70
N ILE A 253 -6.34 9.25 -4.38
CA ILE A 253 -6.14 8.20 -3.41
C ILE A 253 -7.49 7.82 -2.80
N LYS A 254 -7.73 6.53 -2.61
CA LYS A 254 -8.92 6.01 -1.93
C LYS A 254 -8.53 5.12 -0.75
N ARG A 255 -9.42 5.05 0.23
CA ARG A 255 -9.46 3.95 1.21
C ARG A 255 -10.83 3.31 1.16
N ASN A 256 -10.88 1.98 1.30
CA ASN A 256 -12.08 1.20 1.10
C ASN A 256 -12.18 0.04 2.09
N THR A 257 -13.39 -0.17 2.59
CA THR A 257 -13.80 -1.33 3.38
C THR A 257 -14.92 -2.02 2.61
N THR A 258 -14.78 -3.31 2.29
CA THR A 258 -15.77 -4.02 1.46
C THR A 258 -15.83 -5.51 1.78
N ILE A 259 -16.99 -6.13 1.53
CA ILE A 259 -17.09 -7.57 1.32
C ILE A 259 -17.42 -7.77 -0.16
N ALA A 260 -16.47 -8.32 -0.92
CA ALA A 260 -16.65 -8.58 -2.33
C ALA A 260 -17.36 -9.93 -2.53
N THR A 261 -18.46 -9.96 -3.29
CA THR A 261 -19.23 -11.18 -3.59
C THR A 261 -19.56 -11.31 -5.08
N THR A 262 -19.68 -12.53 -5.60
CA THR A 262 -20.18 -12.81 -6.95
C THR A 262 -21.61 -13.36 -6.96
N LYS A 263 -22.17 -13.69 -5.79
CA LYS A 263 -23.47 -14.39 -5.66
C LYS A 263 -24.61 -13.50 -5.14
N GLY A 264 -24.36 -12.23 -4.88
CA GLY A 264 -25.39 -11.25 -4.52
C GLY A 264 -25.57 -11.08 -3.01
N THR A 265 -26.77 -10.67 -2.60
CA THR A 265 -26.96 -9.75 -1.47
C THR A 265 -27.39 -10.39 -0.15
N HIS A 266 -27.40 -11.74 -0.03
CA HIS A 266 -27.95 -12.45 1.15
C HIS A 266 -27.08 -13.66 1.56
N SER A 267 -25.85 -13.43 2.03
CA SER A 267 -24.94 -14.50 2.47
C SER A 267 -24.80 -14.63 3.98
N GLY A 268 -25.21 -13.63 4.74
CA GLY A 268 -24.94 -13.53 6.17
C GLY A 268 -23.51 -13.10 6.49
N SER A 269 -22.63 -12.89 5.49
CA SER A 269 -21.26 -12.44 5.72
C SER A 269 -21.21 -11.05 6.36
N PHE A 270 -20.31 -10.85 7.32
CA PHE A 270 -20.13 -9.58 8.00
C PHE A 270 -18.67 -9.29 8.35
N MET A 271 -18.38 -8.00 8.47
CA MET A 271 -17.11 -7.45 8.91
C MET A 271 -17.41 -6.23 9.78
N LYS A 272 -17.05 -6.27 11.06
CA LYS A 272 -17.41 -5.25 12.05
C LYS A 272 -16.17 -4.51 12.54
N ASN A 273 -16.36 -3.29 13.01
CA ASN A 273 -15.35 -2.52 13.75
C ASN A 273 -14.08 -2.16 12.96
N VAL A 274 -14.10 -2.12 11.63
CA VAL A 274 -12.94 -1.65 10.85
C VAL A 274 -12.73 -0.18 11.15
N TYR A 275 -11.70 0.13 11.93
CA TYR A 275 -11.43 1.47 12.42
C TYR A 275 -10.25 2.09 11.68
N TRP A 276 -10.56 3.05 10.81
CA TRP A 276 -9.58 3.92 10.18
C TRP A 276 -9.34 5.11 11.10
N ASN A 277 -8.09 5.38 11.47
CA ASN A 277 -7.75 6.53 12.30
C ASN A 277 -6.39 7.10 11.96
N GLN A 278 -6.13 8.31 12.45
CA GLN A 278 -4.87 9.04 12.21
C GLN A 278 -4.49 9.03 10.72
N SER A 279 -5.46 9.19 9.83
CA SER A 279 -5.20 9.20 8.40
C SER A 279 -4.77 10.59 7.94
N TYR A 280 -3.64 10.64 7.26
CA TYR A 280 -3.03 11.81 6.65
C TYR A 280 -2.91 11.58 5.15
N ILE A 281 -2.97 12.66 4.39
CA ILE A 281 -2.84 12.65 2.94
C ILE A 281 -1.97 13.83 2.48
N GLY A 282 -1.21 13.66 1.42
CA GLY A 282 -0.24 14.64 0.97
C GLY A 282 0.51 14.24 -0.28
N LEU A 283 1.64 14.91 -0.51
CA LEU A 283 2.62 14.53 -1.53
C LEU A 283 3.72 13.63 -0.96
N SER A 284 3.96 13.70 0.36
CA SER A 284 4.97 12.87 1.04
C SER A 284 4.69 12.78 2.55
N SER A 285 5.48 11.97 3.26
CA SER A 285 5.49 11.91 4.73
C SER A 285 5.94 13.22 5.41
N SER A 286 6.63 14.11 4.68
CA SER A 286 7.04 15.44 5.16
C SER A 286 6.15 16.58 4.64
N SER A 287 5.27 16.29 3.69
CA SER A 287 4.32 17.23 3.10
C SER A 287 2.93 16.59 3.07
N ASN A 288 2.34 16.47 4.24
CA ASN A 288 0.98 15.96 4.43
C ASN A 288 0.22 16.79 5.45
N SER A 289 -1.09 16.57 5.47
CA SER A 289 -2.01 17.08 6.46
C SER A 289 -3.00 15.99 6.83
N GLN A 290 -3.68 16.13 7.97
CA GLN A 290 -4.79 15.24 8.31
C GLN A 290 -5.79 15.20 7.15
N TRP A 291 -6.28 14.01 6.82
CA TRP A 291 -7.25 13.85 5.73
C TRP A 291 -8.61 14.33 6.21
N LEU A 292 -9.03 15.50 5.72
CA LEU A 292 -10.29 16.15 6.07
C LEU A 292 -11.13 16.41 4.81
N SER A 293 -12.25 17.10 4.97
CA SER A 293 -13.17 17.45 3.87
C SER A 293 -12.49 18.28 2.77
N ALA A 294 -11.52 19.13 3.10
CA ALA A 294 -10.81 19.96 2.14
C ALA A 294 -10.06 19.13 1.07
N GLN A 295 -9.51 17.97 1.46
CA GLN A 295 -8.79 17.03 0.60
C GLN A 295 -9.69 15.95 -0.01
N THR A 296 -10.94 15.86 0.43
CA THR A 296 -11.86 14.79 0.04
C THR A 296 -12.70 15.20 -1.14
N GLU A 297 -12.78 14.33 -2.14
CA GLU A 297 -13.66 14.48 -3.30
C GLU A 297 -15.03 13.89 -3.00
N GLY A 298 -15.07 12.73 -2.34
CA GLY A 298 -16.34 12.12 -1.99
C GLY A 298 -16.28 10.92 -1.07
N TYR A 299 -17.48 10.57 -0.65
CA TYR A 299 -17.79 9.43 0.20
C TYR A 299 -18.80 8.56 -0.54
N CYS A 300 -18.55 7.25 -0.59
CA CYS A 300 -19.50 6.31 -1.15
C CYS A 300 -19.80 5.22 -0.12
N SER A 301 -21.09 4.91 0.04
CA SER A 301 -21.56 3.73 0.75
C SER A 301 -22.57 3.05 -0.16
N VAL A 302 -22.20 1.89 -0.69
CA VAL A 302 -23.06 1.12 -1.60
C VAL A 302 -23.46 -0.14 -0.87
N PRO A 303 -24.71 -0.26 -0.40
CA PRO A 303 -25.19 -1.49 0.21
C PRO A 303 -25.35 -2.59 -0.85
N SER A 304 -25.48 -3.84 -0.38
CA SER A 304 -25.75 -4.97 -1.26
C SER A 304 -27.23 -5.02 -1.64
N GLY A 305 -28.12 -4.80 -0.68
CA GLY A 305 -29.57 -4.74 -0.90
C GLY A 305 -30.30 -3.85 0.10
N SER A 306 -29.82 -3.76 1.34
CA SER A 306 -30.42 -2.91 2.38
C SER A 306 -29.49 -1.78 2.80
N LYS A 307 -30.05 -0.59 3.04
CA LYS A 307 -29.27 0.55 3.57
C LYS A 307 -28.57 0.24 4.90
N ASP A 308 -29.08 -0.74 5.64
CA ASP A 308 -28.50 -1.19 6.91
C ASP A 308 -27.31 -2.16 6.74
N ASP A 309 -26.95 -2.51 5.50
CA ASP A 309 -25.79 -3.36 5.21
C ASP A 309 -24.48 -2.67 5.60
N ILE A 310 -24.50 -1.35 5.78
CA ILE A 310 -23.32 -0.55 6.13
C ILE A 310 -23.66 0.36 7.30
N SER A 311 -22.91 0.22 8.39
CA SER A 311 -22.91 1.16 9.51
C SER A 311 -21.58 1.90 9.57
N VAL A 312 -21.64 3.23 9.69
CA VAL A 312 -20.47 4.09 9.75
C VAL A 312 -20.58 5.00 10.96
N ASN A 313 -19.67 4.85 11.92
CA ASN A 313 -19.43 5.87 12.93
C ASN A 313 -18.41 6.87 12.36
N PHE A 314 -18.91 7.91 11.70
CA PHE A 314 -18.11 8.88 10.97
C PHE A 314 -17.70 10.06 11.84
N VAL A 315 -16.39 10.37 11.88
CA VAL A 315 -15.86 11.59 12.51
C VAL A 315 -15.39 12.56 11.42
N ASN A 316 -14.49 12.10 10.54
CA ASN A 316 -14.02 12.84 9.37
C ASN A 316 -13.41 11.89 8.31
N ALA A 317 -12.89 12.43 7.21
CA ALA A 317 -12.29 11.60 6.15
C ALA A 317 -11.13 10.72 6.63
N GLY A 318 -10.45 11.16 7.70
CA GLY A 318 -9.33 10.44 8.27
C GLY A 318 -9.63 9.64 9.53
N GLU A 319 -10.89 9.61 9.96
CA GLU A 319 -11.34 8.86 11.12
C GLU A 319 -12.80 8.40 10.97
N GLU A 320 -12.98 7.09 10.85
CA GLU A 320 -14.30 6.45 10.89
C GLU A 320 -14.19 4.98 11.30
N THR A 321 -15.24 4.46 11.94
CA THR A 321 -15.42 3.01 12.16
C THR A 321 -16.49 2.49 11.21
N VAL A 322 -16.17 1.45 10.46
CA VAL A 322 -17.05 0.84 9.45
C VAL A 322 -17.42 -0.58 9.86
N SER A 323 -18.71 -0.90 9.76
CA SER A 323 -19.21 -2.27 9.81
C SER A 323 -20.03 -2.56 8.56
N ILE A 324 -19.85 -3.74 7.98
CA ILE A 324 -20.56 -4.23 6.80
C ILE A 324 -21.23 -5.56 7.14
N THR A 325 -22.47 -5.75 6.70
CA THR A 325 -23.24 -7.00 6.79
C THR A 325 -23.97 -7.21 5.47
N ILE A 326 -23.86 -8.41 4.90
CA ILE A 326 -24.68 -8.86 3.77
C ILE A 326 -25.85 -9.63 4.37
N LYS A 327 -27.01 -9.00 4.50
CA LYS A 327 -28.21 -9.58 5.13
C LYS A 327 -28.95 -10.53 4.21
#